data_AF-A0AAD2HGD3-F1
#
_entry.id   AF-A0AAD2HGD3-F1
#
_cell.length_a   1.000
_cell.length_b   1.000
_cell.length_c   1.000
_cell.angle_alpha   90.00
_cell.angle_beta   90.00
_cell.angle_gamma   90.00
#
_symmetry.space_group_name_H-M   'P 1'
#
loop_
_entity.id
_entity.type
_entity.pdbx_description
1 polymer ?
#
loop_
_entity_poly.entity_id
_entity_poly.type
_entity_poly.pdbx_seq_one_letter_code
_entity_poly.pdbx_strand_id
1 'polypeptide(L)'
;MPSESQGEIPEGVVVIDQNFVCVDAISCAVGSRHDLYVHLFSLSDHSLAEQLSYLDNPRPFKNPNYAKKTARRSKNLKAVLTQERERERAEREKRRERLESNMDVDGKLWRMKRSFRHVGNTSIEAPPSLLPQQHYCDITGLEVAPYTDPATKLRYYDKSVFEVIRGLSASAVKDHLAARGVNSIVK
;
A
#
# COMPACT_ATOMS: atom_id res chain seq x y z
N MET A 1 -39.73 0.09 50.65
CA MET A 1 -40.62 0.72 49.66
C MET A 1 -39.81 0.88 48.38
N PRO A 2 -40.37 0.52 47.22
CA PRO A 2 -40.03 -0.73 46.54
C PRO A 2 -38.98 -0.62 45.43
N SER A 3 -38.54 -1.80 45.02
CA SER A 3 -37.57 -2.20 44.01
C SER A 3 -38.06 -2.03 42.57
N GLU A 4 -37.19 -1.57 41.67
CA GLU A 4 -37.38 -1.66 40.22
C GLU A 4 -36.42 -2.67 39.60
N SER A 5 -37.00 -3.75 39.09
CA SER A 5 -36.40 -4.77 38.24
C SER A 5 -36.38 -4.29 36.79
N GLN A 6 -35.22 -4.27 36.14
CA GLN A 6 -35.12 -4.12 34.69
C GLN A 6 -34.82 -5.48 34.05
N GLY A 7 -35.78 -5.98 33.28
CA GLY A 7 -35.63 -7.05 32.31
C GLY A 7 -35.94 -6.52 30.91
N GLU A 8 -35.10 -6.95 29.96
CA GLU A 8 -35.32 -7.17 28.52
C GLU A 8 -35.96 -6.08 27.64
N ILE A 9 -35.26 -5.71 26.55
CA ILE A 9 -35.61 -6.00 25.14
C ILE A 9 -34.50 -5.44 24.20
N PRO A 10 -34.14 -6.16 23.12
CA PRO A 10 -33.14 -5.74 22.14
C PRO A 10 -33.66 -4.70 21.11
N GLU A 11 -32.84 -3.69 20.84
CA GLU A 11 -33.00 -2.76 19.71
C GLU A 11 -32.55 -3.45 18.41
N GLY A 12 -33.52 -3.95 17.65
CA GLY A 12 -33.38 -4.27 16.24
C GLY A 12 -34.43 -3.50 15.45
N VAL A 13 -34.00 -2.55 14.62
CA VAL A 13 -34.80 -1.80 13.63
C VAL A 13 -33.82 -1.24 12.59
N VAL A 14 -34.01 -1.19 11.27
CA VAL A 14 -35.01 -1.65 10.28
C VAL A 14 -34.34 -1.38 8.92
N VAL A 15 -34.44 -2.28 7.94
CA VAL A 15 -34.50 -1.86 6.52
C VAL A 15 -35.59 -2.66 5.81
N ILE A 16 -36.78 -2.07 5.90
CA ILE A 16 -37.90 -1.99 4.96
C ILE A 16 -37.87 -2.96 3.77
N ASP A 17 -38.69 -4.01 3.89
CA ASP A 17 -39.33 -4.70 2.78
C ASP A 17 -40.34 -3.75 2.10
N GLN A 18 -40.06 -3.34 0.88
CA GLN A 18 -41.07 -2.93 -0.09
C GLN A 18 -40.61 -3.35 -1.48
N ASN A 19 -41.27 -4.37 -2.04
CA ASN A 19 -41.83 -4.28 -3.39
C ASN A 19 -42.75 -5.47 -3.65
N PHE A 20 -44.02 -5.23 -3.33
CA PHE A 20 -45.16 -5.94 -3.86
C PHE A 20 -45.52 -5.29 -5.20
N VAL A 21 -45.40 -6.01 -6.32
CA VAL A 21 -46.18 -5.70 -7.53
C VAL A 21 -46.63 -7.01 -8.18
N CYS A 22 -47.94 -7.20 -8.24
CA CYS A 22 -48.66 -8.24 -8.95
C CYS A 22 -48.44 -8.13 -10.47
N VAL A 23 -48.22 -9.25 -11.17
CA VAL A 23 -48.69 -9.43 -12.55
C VAL A 23 -49.00 -10.92 -12.82
N ASP A 24 -50.28 -11.24 -12.69
CA ASP A 24 -51.13 -12.07 -13.55
C ASP A 24 -50.62 -13.39 -14.18
N ALA A 25 -51.31 -14.45 -13.76
CA ALA A 25 -51.51 -15.68 -14.52
C ALA A 25 -52.69 -15.50 -15.50
N ILE A 26 -52.41 -15.05 -16.73
CA ILE A 26 -53.26 -15.14 -17.94
C ILE A 26 -52.24 -15.24 -19.10
N SER A 27 -52.17 -16.26 -19.96
CA SER A 27 -53.22 -16.72 -20.87
C SER A 27 -52.77 -18.01 -21.57
N CYS A 28 -53.77 -18.78 -21.98
CA CYS A 28 -53.67 -19.83 -22.98
C CYS A 28 -53.14 -19.32 -24.33
N ALA A 29 -52.40 -20.21 -24.99
CA ALA A 29 -52.15 -20.40 -26.41
C ALA A 29 -52.76 -19.39 -27.40
N VAL A 30 -51.90 -18.68 -28.15
CA VAL A 30 -51.95 -18.59 -29.62
C VAL A 30 -50.52 -18.39 -30.13
N GLY A 31 -50.09 -19.25 -31.05
CA GLY A 31 -48.74 -19.20 -31.60
C GLY A 31 -48.47 -17.97 -32.47
N SER A 32 -47.27 -17.42 -32.35
CA SER A 32 -46.50 -16.93 -33.48
C SER A 32 -45.02 -16.94 -33.10
N ARG A 33 -44.17 -17.29 -34.07
CA ARG A 33 -42.76 -17.72 -33.98
C ARG A 33 -41.74 -16.71 -33.40
N HIS A 34 -42.16 -15.74 -32.58
CA HIS A 34 -41.28 -14.70 -32.02
C HIS A 34 -40.88 -14.92 -30.54
N ASP A 35 -41.58 -15.76 -29.78
CA ASP A 35 -41.25 -15.98 -28.35
C ASP A 35 -40.05 -16.90 -28.11
N LEU A 36 -39.58 -17.61 -29.14
CA LEU A 36 -38.35 -18.42 -29.05
C LEU A 36 -37.07 -17.58 -29.14
N TYR A 37 -37.15 -16.28 -29.42
CA TYR A 37 -35.96 -15.43 -29.57
C TYR A 37 -35.58 -14.69 -28.28
N VAL A 38 -36.53 -14.36 -27.41
CA VAL A 38 -36.25 -13.56 -26.20
C VAL A 38 -35.88 -14.43 -25.00
N HIS A 39 -36.37 -15.67 -24.94
CA HIS A 39 -36.02 -16.62 -23.87
C HIS A 39 -34.62 -17.24 -24.01
N LEU A 40 -33.98 -17.09 -25.17
CA LEU A 40 -32.60 -17.51 -25.44
C LEU A 40 -31.57 -16.38 -25.27
N PHE A 41 -32.00 -15.13 -25.02
CA PHE A 41 -31.08 -13.97 -24.96
C PHE A 41 -30.76 -13.49 -23.53
N SER A 42 -31.19 -14.20 -22.48
CA SER A 42 -30.95 -13.79 -21.07
C SER A 42 -30.16 -14.81 -20.24
N LEU A 43 -29.63 -15.88 -20.82
CA LEU A 43 -29.02 -16.98 -20.05
C LEU A 43 -27.49 -16.98 -19.98
N SER A 44 -26.81 -15.92 -20.41
CA SER A 44 -25.34 -15.85 -20.27
C SER A 44 -24.75 -14.44 -20.29
N ASP A 45 -25.44 -13.45 -19.72
CA ASP A 45 -24.79 -12.17 -19.41
C ASP A 45 -24.30 -12.20 -17.96
N HIS A 46 -23.34 -13.09 -17.68
CA HIS A 46 -22.53 -12.93 -16.48
C HIS A 46 -21.85 -11.57 -16.57
N SER A 47 -22.01 -10.74 -15.53
CA SER A 47 -21.37 -9.43 -15.53
C SER A 47 -19.86 -9.59 -15.74
N LEU A 48 -19.17 -8.59 -16.33
CA LEU A 48 -17.71 -8.64 -16.47
C LEU A 48 -17.01 -8.90 -15.13
N ALA A 49 -17.60 -8.49 -14.02
CA ALA A 49 -17.10 -8.77 -12.68
C ALA A 49 -17.20 -10.27 -12.31
N GLU A 50 -18.22 -10.96 -12.78
CA GLU A 50 -18.49 -12.38 -12.51
C GLU A 50 -17.62 -13.29 -13.41
N GLN A 51 -17.45 -12.93 -14.69
CA GLN A 51 -16.53 -13.63 -15.59
C GLN A 51 -15.07 -13.50 -15.16
N LEU A 52 -14.70 -12.38 -14.54
CA LEU A 52 -13.35 -12.15 -13.99
C LEU A 52 -13.22 -12.59 -12.52
N SER A 53 -14.29 -13.13 -11.93
CA SER A 53 -14.29 -13.64 -10.56
C SER A 53 -13.63 -15.01 -10.48
N TYR A 54 -12.72 -15.17 -9.51
CA TYR A 54 -12.14 -16.47 -9.17
C TYR A 54 -12.76 -17.09 -7.92
N LEU A 55 -13.94 -16.61 -7.50
CA LEU A 55 -14.63 -17.10 -6.31
C LEU A 55 -15.25 -18.48 -6.54
N ASP A 56 -15.94 -18.65 -7.66
CA ASP A 56 -16.73 -19.86 -7.99
C ASP A 56 -15.88 -20.97 -8.62
N ASN A 57 -14.66 -20.64 -9.02
CA ASN A 57 -13.72 -21.60 -9.57
C ASN A 57 -13.23 -22.58 -8.48
N PRO A 58 -13.30 -23.91 -8.72
CA PRO A 58 -12.82 -24.89 -7.76
C PRO A 58 -11.31 -24.69 -7.52
N ARG A 59 -10.86 -24.89 -6.28
CA ARG A 59 -9.46 -24.68 -5.86
C ARG A 59 -8.78 -26.01 -5.48
N PRO A 60 -8.56 -26.94 -6.43
CA PRO A 60 -8.18 -28.33 -6.15
C PRO A 60 -6.82 -28.48 -5.47
N PHE A 61 -5.94 -27.48 -5.57
CA PHE A 61 -4.58 -27.48 -5.01
C PHE A 61 -4.43 -26.64 -3.73
N LYS A 62 -5.49 -26.00 -3.24
CA LYS A 62 -5.41 -25.24 -1.98
C LYS A 62 -5.71 -26.17 -0.80
N ASN A 63 -4.77 -26.24 0.15
CA ASN A 63 -4.96 -27.00 1.37
C ASN A 63 -6.11 -26.40 2.20
N PRO A 64 -7.21 -27.14 2.46
CA PRO A 64 -8.34 -26.65 3.27
C PRO A 64 -7.95 -26.35 4.73
N ASN A 65 -6.91 -27.00 5.25
CA ASN A 65 -6.42 -26.80 6.61
C ASN A 65 -5.45 -25.61 6.73
N TYR A 66 -5.15 -24.91 5.64
CA TYR A 66 -4.25 -23.75 5.69
C TYR A 66 -4.98 -22.51 6.23
N ALA A 67 -4.83 -22.26 7.52
CA ALA A 67 -5.26 -21.01 8.13
C ALA A 67 -4.25 -19.88 7.82
N LYS A 68 -4.63 -18.96 6.93
CA LYS A 68 -3.82 -17.79 6.59
C LYS A 68 -3.75 -16.84 7.80
N LYS A 69 -2.54 -16.62 8.34
CA LYS A 69 -2.30 -15.59 9.37
C LYS A 69 -2.20 -14.21 8.73
N THR A 70 -3.34 -13.66 8.29
CA THR A 70 -3.42 -12.37 7.56
C THR A 70 -2.74 -11.23 8.30
N ALA A 71 -2.86 -11.16 9.63
CA ALA A 71 -2.25 -10.13 10.49
C ALA A 71 -0.71 -10.06 10.43
N ARG A 72 -0.03 -11.12 9.96
CA ARG A 72 1.45 -11.16 9.90
C ARG A 72 2.02 -10.92 8.50
N ARG A 73 1.16 -10.76 7.48
CA ARG A 73 1.57 -10.74 6.07
C ARG A 73 1.84 -9.34 5.52
N SER A 74 0.95 -8.39 5.78
CA SER A 74 1.07 -7.01 5.28
C SER A 74 1.82 -6.15 6.30
N LYS A 75 3.15 -6.17 6.22
CA LYS A 75 4.03 -5.26 6.98
C LYS A 75 4.55 -4.18 6.03
N ASN A 76 4.73 -2.97 6.54
CA ASN A 76 5.45 -1.95 5.79
C ASN A 76 6.95 -2.31 5.72
N LEU A 77 7.65 -1.83 4.68
CA LEU A 77 9.08 -2.08 4.50
C LEU A 77 9.86 -1.70 5.78
N LYS A 78 9.51 -0.57 6.40
CA LYS A 78 10.12 -0.11 7.66
C LYS A 78 10.00 -1.16 8.77
N ALA A 79 8.82 -1.72 9.03
CA ALA A 79 8.66 -2.74 10.07
C ALA A 79 9.42 -4.04 9.75
N VAL A 80 9.53 -4.41 8.46
CA VAL A 80 10.35 -5.56 8.06
C VAL A 80 11.83 -5.30 8.37
N LEU A 81 12.36 -4.15 7.95
CA LEU A 81 13.74 -3.76 8.20
C LEU A 81 14.04 -3.59 9.70
N THR A 82 13.10 -3.03 10.47
CA THR A 82 13.21 -2.91 11.93
C THR A 82 13.27 -4.29 12.59
N GLN A 83 12.39 -5.22 12.17
CA GLN A 83 12.40 -6.59 12.70
C GLN A 83 13.69 -7.34 12.38
N GLU A 84 14.24 -7.19 11.18
CA GLU A 84 15.53 -7.80 10.83
C GLU A 84 16.68 -7.22 11.67
N ARG A 85 16.70 -5.90 11.87
CA ARG A 85 17.71 -5.23 12.72
C ARG A 85 17.61 -5.68 14.18
N GLU A 86 16.40 -5.83 14.71
CA GLU A 86 16.17 -6.29 16.08
C GLU A 86 16.54 -7.77 16.26
N ARG A 87 16.22 -8.62 15.29
CA ARG A 87 16.62 -10.04 15.28
C ARG A 87 18.14 -10.19 15.27
N GLU A 88 18.82 -9.44 14.42
CA GLU A 88 20.28 -9.45 14.35
C GLU A 88 20.92 -8.99 15.67
N ARG A 89 20.34 -7.95 16.31
CA ARG A 89 20.77 -7.48 17.64
C ARG A 89 20.60 -8.57 18.70
N ALA A 90 19.42 -9.21 18.75
CA ALA A 90 19.13 -10.27 19.71
C ALA A 90 20.01 -11.51 19.51
N GLU A 91 20.33 -11.88 18.27
CA GLU A 91 21.22 -13.00 17.99
C GLU A 91 22.65 -12.72 18.45
N ARG A 92 23.15 -11.50 18.24
CA ARG A 92 24.47 -11.07 18.73
C ARG A 92 24.55 -11.10 20.26
N GLU A 93 23.52 -10.62 20.94
CA GLU A 93 23.45 -10.63 22.40
C GLU A 93 23.41 -12.06 22.95
N LYS A 94 22.56 -12.93 22.39
CA LYS A 94 22.49 -14.35 22.76
C LYS A 94 23.80 -15.10 22.49
N ARG A 95 24.51 -14.76 21.41
CA ARG A 95 25.83 -15.33 21.11
C ARG A 95 26.88 -14.87 22.10
N ARG A 96 26.85 -13.59 22.50
CA ARG A 96 27.71 -13.04 23.53
C ARG A 96 27.46 -13.71 24.87
N GLU A 97 26.20 -13.85 25.27
CA GLU A 97 25.79 -14.55 26.49
C GLU A 97 26.28 -16.00 26.50
N ARG A 98 26.14 -16.74 25.38
CA ARG A 98 26.69 -18.10 25.24
C ARG A 98 28.21 -18.15 25.41
N LEU A 99 28.94 -17.17 24.88
CA LEU A 99 30.41 -17.10 25.01
C LEU A 99 30.82 -16.70 26.43
N GLU A 100 30.08 -15.77 27.05
CA GLU A 100 30.30 -15.33 28.43
C GLU A 100 29.95 -16.43 29.44
N SER A 101 28.95 -17.28 29.15
CA SER A 101 28.65 -18.48 29.95
C SER A 101 29.68 -19.59 29.76
N ASN A 102 30.45 -19.58 28.66
CA ASN A 102 31.36 -20.65 28.26
C ASN A 102 32.84 -20.28 28.49
N MET A 103 33.15 -19.54 29.56
CA MET A 103 34.52 -19.07 29.85
C MET A 103 35.51 -20.22 30.06
N ASP A 104 36.60 -20.19 29.29
CA ASP A 104 37.85 -20.94 29.53
C ASP A 104 38.99 -19.91 29.68
N VAL A 105 39.89 -20.13 30.65
CA VAL A 105 40.80 -19.11 31.23
C VAL A 105 41.98 -18.74 30.30
N ASP A 106 42.25 -19.55 29.28
CA ASP A 106 43.47 -19.45 28.47
C ASP A 106 43.31 -18.56 27.24
N GLY A 107 43.22 -17.23 27.39
CA GLY A 107 43.66 -16.21 26.41
C GLY A 107 43.29 -16.33 24.91
N LYS A 108 42.48 -17.30 24.46
CA LYS A 108 42.11 -17.58 23.05
C LYS A 108 40.85 -16.83 22.62
N LEU A 109 40.17 -16.18 23.58
CA LEU A 109 38.91 -15.48 23.40
C LEU A 109 39.01 -14.28 22.41
N TRP A 110 40.15 -13.58 22.36
CA TRP A 110 40.32 -12.40 21.49
C TRP A 110 40.34 -12.75 20.00
N ARG A 111 40.88 -13.93 19.64
CA ARG A 111 40.95 -14.39 18.23
C ARG A 111 39.59 -14.81 17.69
N MET A 112 38.75 -15.42 18.53
CA MET A 112 37.36 -15.81 18.19
C MET A 112 36.40 -14.61 18.14
N LYS A 113 36.61 -13.59 18.99
CA LYS A 113 35.85 -12.33 18.95
C LYS A 113 36.12 -11.53 17.65
N ARG A 114 37.30 -11.67 17.04
CA ARG A 114 37.73 -10.87 15.87
C ARG A 114 37.32 -11.46 14.51
N SER A 115 37.12 -12.78 14.42
CA SER A 115 36.61 -13.46 13.23
C SER A 115 35.09 -13.33 13.07
N PHE A 116 34.39 -12.87 14.11
CA PHE A 116 32.96 -12.59 14.10
C PHE A 116 32.60 -11.22 13.50
N ARG A 117 33.37 -10.75 12.51
CA ARG A 117 32.89 -9.65 11.66
C ARG A 117 31.84 -10.24 10.74
N HIS A 118 30.60 -10.18 11.21
CA HIS A 118 29.44 -10.40 10.37
C HIS A 118 29.57 -9.44 9.18
N VAL A 119 29.78 -9.99 7.97
CA VAL A 119 29.75 -9.21 6.73
C VAL A 119 28.29 -8.90 6.45
N GLY A 120 27.76 -7.95 7.21
CA GLY A 120 26.39 -7.51 7.15
C GLY A 120 26.23 -6.45 6.08
N ASN A 121 26.12 -6.87 4.83
CA ASN A 121 25.47 -6.04 3.81
C ASN A 121 23.94 -6.09 4.05
N THR A 122 23.50 -5.88 5.29
CA THR A 122 22.07 -5.79 5.68
C THR A 122 21.48 -4.42 5.38
N SER A 123 22.33 -3.47 4.98
CA SER A 123 21.92 -2.19 4.43
C SER A 123 21.65 -2.35 2.93
N ILE A 124 20.38 -2.34 2.55
CA ILE A 124 19.91 -2.36 1.15
C ILE A 124 20.06 -0.97 0.51
N GLU A 125 20.25 0.06 1.33
CA GLU A 125 20.36 1.45 0.86
C GLU A 125 21.66 1.65 0.08
N ALA A 126 21.52 2.18 -1.13
CA ALA A 126 22.66 2.59 -1.94
C ALA A 126 23.41 3.76 -1.28
N PRO A 127 24.74 3.84 -1.43
CA PRO A 127 25.49 5.01 -0.99
C PRO A 127 25.01 6.27 -1.74
N PRO A 128 25.11 7.46 -1.12
CA PRO A 128 24.71 8.69 -1.78
C PRO A 128 25.60 8.99 -3.00
N SER A 129 25.04 9.71 -3.98
CA SER A 129 25.78 10.14 -5.17
C SER A 129 26.91 11.10 -4.79
N LEU A 130 28.13 10.84 -5.30
CA LEU A 130 29.29 11.72 -5.13
C LEU A 130 29.40 12.80 -6.23
N LEU A 131 28.69 12.61 -7.34
CA LEU A 131 28.73 13.52 -8.48
C LEU A 131 27.84 14.75 -8.21
N PRO A 132 28.26 15.95 -8.67
CA PRO A 132 27.43 17.14 -8.58
C PRO A 132 26.15 16.95 -9.39
N GLN A 133 25.02 17.29 -8.79
CA GLN A 133 23.72 17.18 -9.45
C GLN A 133 23.58 18.29 -10.49
N GLN A 134 23.08 17.94 -11.68
CA GLN A 134 22.75 18.92 -12.70
C GLN A 134 21.44 19.63 -12.37
N HIS A 135 21.38 20.92 -12.68
CA HIS A 135 20.19 21.74 -12.46
C HIS A 135 19.38 21.85 -13.74
N TYR A 136 18.16 21.32 -13.71
CA TYR A 136 17.18 21.41 -14.80
C TYR A 136 16.12 22.44 -14.47
N CYS A 137 15.47 22.97 -15.51
CA CYS A 137 14.32 23.85 -15.35
C CYS A 137 13.11 23.02 -14.89
N ASP A 138 12.39 23.50 -13.86
CA ASP A 138 11.26 22.77 -13.28
C ASP A 138 10.02 22.73 -14.20
N ILE A 139 9.92 23.64 -15.18
CA ILE A 139 8.78 23.75 -16.10
C ILE A 139 9.06 23.08 -17.43
N THR A 140 10.17 23.43 -18.09
CA THR A 140 10.47 22.98 -19.47
C THR A 140 11.34 21.72 -19.52
N GLY A 141 12.00 21.36 -18.41
CA GLY A 141 12.95 20.24 -18.39
C GLY A 141 14.24 20.48 -19.18
N LEU A 142 14.46 21.69 -19.71
CA LEU A 142 15.69 22.02 -20.42
C LEU A 142 16.91 21.87 -19.49
N GLU A 143 17.99 21.34 -20.05
CA GLU A 143 19.24 21.16 -19.35
C GLU A 143 19.89 22.52 -19.09
N VAL A 144 20.54 22.64 -17.92
CA VAL A 144 21.23 23.86 -17.47
C VAL A 144 20.26 25.00 -17.18
N ALA A 145 19.55 24.98 -16.04
CA ALA A 145 18.84 26.15 -15.53
C ALA A 145 19.76 26.99 -14.62
N PRO A 146 20.39 28.08 -15.11
CA PRO A 146 21.38 28.84 -14.34
C PRO A 146 20.75 29.71 -13.23
N TYR A 147 19.44 30.00 -13.30
CA TYR A 147 18.79 30.94 -12.39
C TYR A 147 17.74 30.28 -11.52
N THR A 148 17.63 30.75 -10.28
CA THR A 148 16.60 30.34 -9.31
C THR A 148 15.92 31.57 -8.75
N ASP A 149 14.59 31.56 -8.72
CA ASP A 149 13.80 32.65 -8.16
C ASP A 149 13.84 32.63 -6.61
N PRO A 150 14.21 33.72 -5.92
CA PRO A 150 14.20 33.77 -4.45
C PRO A 150 12.80 33.63 -3.85
N ALA A 151 11.74 34.02 -4.55
CA ALA A 151 10.37 33.96 -4.03
C ALA A 151 9.79 32.54 -4.10
N THR A 152 9.81 31.93 -5.29
CA THR A 152 9.22 30.60 -5.52
C THR A 152 10.19 29.44 -5.38
N LYS A 153 11.50 29.68 -5.38
CA LYS A 153 12.58 28.65 -5.43
C LYS A 153 12.51 27.73 -6.67
N LEU A 154 11.80 28.16 -7.71
CA LEU A 154 11.77 27.49 -9.00
C LEU A 154 13.01 27.84 -9.82
N ARG A 155 13.50 26.86 -10.58
CA ARG A 155 14.66 26.98 -11.47
C ARG A 155 14.19 27.27 -12.89
N TYR A 156 14.81 28.26 -13.53
CA TYR A 156 14.45 28.68 -14.89
C TYR A 156 15.67 28.95 -15.76
N TYR A 157 15.46 28.90 -17.08
CA TYR A 157 16.50 29.09 -18.09
C TYR A 157 16.50 30.52 -18.62
N ASP A 158 15.35 30.97 -19.12
CA ASP A 158 15.19 32.20 -19.87
C ASP A 158 14.12 33.12 -19.27
N LYS A 159 13.96 34.28 -19.88
CA LYS A 159 12.99 35.30 -19.46
C LYS A 159 11.55 34.86 -19.70
N SER A 160 11.29 34.07 -20.76
CA SER A 160 9.93 33.61 -21.09
C SER A 160 9.39 32.67 -20.00
N VAL A 161 10.22 31.75 -19.50
CA VAL A 161 9.83 30.87 -18.40
C VAL A 161 9.62 31.67 -17.11
N PHE A 162 10.42 32.71 -16.85
CA PHE A 162 10.22 33.57 -15.69
C PHE A 162 8.88 34.33 -15.72
N GLU A 163 8.45 34.80 -16.90
CA GLU A 163 7.12 35.41 -17.07
C GLU A 163 5.99 34.44 -16.76
N VAL A 164 6.13 33.17 -17.18
CA VAL A 164 5.19 32.11 -16.82
C VAL A 164 5.17 31.88 -15.32
N ILE A 165 6.35 31.76 -14.68
CA ILE A 165 6.46 31.56 -13.22
C ILE A 165 5.75 32.66 -12.44
N ARG A 166 5.87 33.91 -12.89
CA ARG A 166 5.18 35.05 -12.27
C ARG A 166 3.65 34.98 -12.36
N GLY A 167 3.12 34.29 -13.36
CA GLY A 167 1.69 34.05 -13.53
C GLY A 167 1.17 32.82 -12.80
N LEU A 168 2.05 31.96 -12.26
CA LEU A 168 1.65 30.74 -11.56
C LEU A 168 1.04 31.04 -10.19
N SER A 169 0.02 30.27 -9.82
CA SER A 169 -0.54 30.30 -8.48
C SER A 169 0.42 29.65 -7.48
N ALA A 170 0.32 30.06 -6.20
CA ALA A 170 1.13 29.48 -5.14
C ALA A 170 0.92 27.95 -4.96
N SER A 171 -0.22 27.41 -5.39
CA SER A 171 -0.46 25.96 -5.40
C SER A 171 0.36 25.28 -6.49
N ALA A 172 0.30 25.79 -7.72
CA ALA A 172 1.06 25.24 -8.84
C ALA A 172 2.57 25.27 -8.56
N VAL A 173 3.08 26.34 -7.96
CA VAL A 173 4.48 26.43 -7.52
C VAL A 173 4.84 25.31 -6.55
N LYS A 174 3.97 25.01 -5.57
CA LYS A 174 4.18 23.90 -4.63
C LYS A 174 4.15 22.56 -5.33
N ASP A 175 3.25 22.36 -6.30
CA ASP A 175 3.15 21.12 -7.06
C ASP A 175 4.42 20.88 -7.89
N HIS A 176 4.98 21.92 -8.52
CA HIS A 176 6.27 21.83 -9.21
C HIS A 176 7.44 21.53 -8.25
N LEU A 177 7.47 22.17 -7.08
CA LEU A 177 8.46 21.87 -6.05
C LEU A 177 8.31 20.43 -5.50
N ALA A 178 7.07 19.96 -5.36
CA ALA A 178 6.73 18.62 -4.90
C ALA A 178 7.17 17.56 -5.91
N ALA A 179 6.98 17.82 -7.21
CA ALA A 179 7.46 16.96 -8.29
C ALA A 179 8.99 16.84 -8.29
N ARG A 180 9.72 17.92 -7.93
CA ARG A 180 11.17 17.87 -7.68
C ARG A 180 11.55 17.10 -6.41
N GLY A 181 10.59 16.79 -5.55
CA GLY A 181 10.81 16.17 -4.24
C GLY A 181 11.13 17.17 -3.12
N VAL A 182 10.96 18.47 -3.36
CA VAL A 182 11.13 19.53 -2.35
C VAL A 182 9.77 19.86 -1.73
N ASN A 183 9.31 19.00 -0.85
CA ASN A 183 8.08 19.22 -0.10
C ASN A 183 8.38 19.93 1.23
N SER A 184 8.01 21.21 1.34
CA SER A 184 7.97 21.89 2.63
C SER A 184 6.71 21.46 3.39
N ILE A 185 6.71 20.24 3.90
CA ILE A 185 5.68 19.80 4.85
C ILE A 185 6.00 20.52 6.16
N VAL A 186 5.30 21.63 6.41
CA VAL A 186 5.23 22.20 7.76
C VAL A 186 4.48 21.17 8.61
N LYS A 187 5.21 20.56 9.55
CA LYS A 187 4.65 19.63 10.53
C LYS A 187 4.11 20.39 11.73
#